data_AF-G3AUV2-F1
#
_entry.id   AF-G3AUV2-F1
#
_cell.length_a   1.000
_cell.length_b   1.000
_cell.length_c   1.000
_cell.angle_alpha   90.00
_cell.angle_beta   90.00
_cell.angle_gamma   90.00
#
_symmetry.space_group_name_H-M   'P 1'
#
loop_
_entity.id
_entity.type
_entity.pdbx_description
1 polymer ?
#
loop_
_entity_poly.entity_id
_entity_poly.type
_entity_poly.pdbx_seq_one_letter_code
_entity_poly.pdbx_strand_id
1 'polypeptide(L)'
;MVEFAQLPDDIIFLIYDQLEVLSIKKLQYFPELAQGIRHYLYGHSRYLICLDEDPKVLTEHNQNQQSQFRHSEIEDTPFDMAGYKLSKLIHNESMRNHISHFKYYQIEILISQFDSTLALLELYKPVIHELFYREEEEGTKNIRLHIRLHYTMNTFYDMKNCLVNVDKISHFFNNNNKNSVQIDLELNRR
;
A
#
# COMPACT_ATOMS: atom_id res chain seq x y z
N MET A 1 16.51 18.16 -36.84
CA MET A 1 16.39 18.35 -35.38
C MET A 1 15.53 17.19 -34.91
N VAL A 2 16.04 16.28 -34.08
CA VAL A 2 15.25 15.12 -33.61
C VAL A 2 14.38 15.61 -32.46
N GLU A 3 13.07 15.45 -32.59
CA GLU A 3 12.14 15.81 -31.52
C GLU A 3 12.20 14.76 -30.41
N PHE A 4 12.14 15.19 -29.16
CA PHE A 4 12.22 14.32 -27.99
C PHE A 4 11.18 13.18 -28.03
N ALA A 5 9.99 13.45 -28.54
CA ALA A 5 8.89 12.48 -28.69
C ALA A 5 9.14 11.42 -29.77
N GLN A 6 10.14 11.60 -30.64
CA GLN A 6 10.49 10.65 -31.70
C GLN A 6 11.58 9.66 -31.26
N LEU A 7 12.11 9.79 -30.04
CA LEU A 7 13.07 8.85 -29.50
C LEU A 7 12.37 7.52 -29.14
N PRO A 8 13.05 6.37 -29.27
CA PRO A 8 12.52 5.10 -28.79
C PRO A 8 12.26 5.13 -27.27
N ASP A 9 11.24 4.41 -26.82
CA ASP A 9 10.82 4.37 -25.41
C ASP A 9 11.98 4.04 -24.46
N ASP A 10 12.85 3.09 -24.83
CA ASP A 10 14.01 2.70 -24.01
C ASP A 10 14.98 3.87 -23.77
N ILE A 11 15.19 4.73 -24.77
CA ILE A 11 16.05 5.91 -24.65
C ILE A 11 15.36 6.99 -23.82
N ILE A 12 14.05 7.16 -24.02
CA ILE A 12 13.25 8.10 -23.22
C ILE A 12 13.26 7.70 -21.75
N PHE A 13 13.16 6.40 -21.44
CA PHE A 13 13.16 5.89 -20.07
C PHE A 13 14.52 6.08 -19.39
N LEU A 14 15.63 5.91 -20.12
CA LEU A 14 16.96 6.26 -19.61
C LEU A 14 17.09 7.74 -19.25
N ILE A 15 16.41 8.62 -19.98
CA ILE A 15 16.37 10.05 -19.64
C ILE A 15 15.51 10.27 -18.39
N TYR A 16 14.37 9.58 -18.29
CA TYR A 16 13.51 9.65 -17.11
C TYR A 16 14.21 9.14 -15.84
N ASP A 17 15.07 8.11 -15.93
CA ASP A 17 15.86 7.61 -14.80
C ASP A 17 16.76 8.68 -14.17
N GLN A 18 17.14 9.72 -14.93
CA GLN A 18 17.97 10.83 -14.46
C GLN A 18 17.16 12.00 -13.87
N LEU A 19 15.83 11.92 -13.90
CA LEU A 19 14.94 12.99 -13.45
C LEU A 19 14.23 12.63 -12.15
N GLU A 20 13.99 13.63 -11.31
CA GLU A 20 13.12 13.48 -10.16
C GLU A 20 11.67 13.18 -10.60
N VAL A 21 10.96 12.35 -9.83
CA VAL A 21 9.55 11.98 -10.10
C VAL A 21 8.65 13.19 -10.30
N LEU A 22 8.87 14.28 -9.56
CA LEU A 22 8.10 15.52 -9.72
C LEU A 22 8.33 16.17 -11.09
N SER A 23 9.56 16.14 -11.60
CA SER A 23 9.92 16.63 -12.93
C SER A 23 9.28 15.77 -14.01
N ILE A 24 9.32 14.45 -13.86
CA ILE A 24 8.67 13.51 -14.79
C ILE A 24 7.15 13.73 -14.83
N LYS A 25 6.51 13.93 -13.67
CA LYS A 25 5.08 14.25 -13.60
C LYS A 25 4.73 15.53 -14.34
N LYS A 26 5.57 16.57 -14.28
CA LYS A 26 5.34 17.81 -15.06
C LYS A 26 5.41 17.56 -16.57
N LEU A 27 6.18 16.58 -17.02
CA LEU A 27 6.21 16.25 -18.45
C LEU A 27 4.87 15.67 -18.95
N GLN A 28 3.98 15.21 -18.06
CA GLN A 28 2.64 14.75 -18.44
C GLN A 28 1.75 15.87 -19.00
N TYR A 29 2.10 17.13 -18.76
CA TYR A 29 1.39 18.27 -19.37
C TYR A 29 1.62 18.36 -20.88
N PHE A 30 2.60 17.65 -21.44
CA PHE A 30 2.80 17.51 -22.88
C PHE A 30 2.02 16.28 -23.39
N PRO A 31 0.98 16.46 -24.23
CA PRO A 31 0.09 15.36 -24.64
C PRO A 31 0.80 14.20 -25.30
N GLU A 32 1.84 14.49 -26.10
CA GLU A 32 2.64 13.50 -26.83
C GLU A 32 3.42 12.56 -25.90
N LEU A 33 3.78 13.02 -24.70
CA LEU A 33 4.56 12.25 -23.73
C LEU A 33 3.68 11.63 -22.64
N ALA A 34 2.44 12.08 -22.50
CA ALA A 34 1.58 11.73 -21.36
C ALA A 34 1.32 10.22 -21.22
N GLN A 35 1.24 9.48 -22.33
CA GLN A 35 1.07 8.03 -22.30
C GLN A 35 2.36 7.31 -21.88
N GLY A 36 3.50 7.63 -22.51
CA GLY A 36 4.80 7.05 -22.20
C GLY A 36 5.21 7.33 -20.75
N ILE A 37 4.96 8.53 -20.24
CA ILE A 37 5.23 8.87 -18.85
C ILE A 37 4.34 8.07 -17.89
N ARG A 38 3.05 7.91 -18.19
CA ARG A 38 2.16 7.07 -17.35
C ARG A 38 2.66 5.63 -17.33
N HIS A 39 3.01 5.08 -18.48
CA HIS A 39 3.58 3.73 -18.58
C HIS A 39 4.87 3.62 -17.75
N TYR A 40 5.78 4.57 -17.89
CA TYR A 40 7.03 4.61 -17.12
C TYR A 40 6.78 4.70 -15.62
N LEU A 41 5.94 5.63 -15.16
CA LEU A 41 5.66 5.83 -13.74
C LEU A 41 5.00 4.59 -13.11
N TYR A 42 4.01 3.98 -13.77
CA TYR A 42 3.43 2.73 -13.28
C TYR A 42 4.43 1.58 -13.27
N GLY A 43 5.34 1.55 -14.25
CA GLY A 43 6.37 0.54 -14.37
C GLY A 43 7.51 0.67 -13.36
N HIS A 44 7.88 1.88 -12.94
CA HIS A 44 9.15 2.15 -12.22
C HIS A 44 8.97 2.91 -10.90
N SER A 45 7.79 3.48 -10.64
CA SER A 45 7.51 4.12 -9.36
C SER A 45 6.92 3.13 -8.36
N ARG A 46 7.19 3.39 -7.08
CA ARG A 46 6.62 2.66 -5.97
C ARG A 46 5.39 3.37 -5.44
N TYR A 47 4.26 2.68 -5.35
CA TYR A 47 3.05 3.19 -4.70
C TYR A 47 3.02 2.79 -3.23
N LEU A 48 2.64 3.73 -2.36
CA LEU A 48 2.64 3.54 -0.91
C LEU A 48 1.21 3.44 -0.39
N ILE A 49 0.87 2.29 0.20
CA ILE A 49 -0.42 2.01 0.83
C ILE A 49 -0.21 1.86 2.32
N CYS A 50 -1.10 2.42 3.12
CA CYS A 50 -1.08 2.27 4.57
C CYS A 50 -2.32 1.49 5.03
N LEU A 51 -2.11 0.47 5.86
CA LEU A 51 -3.20 -0.16 6.61
C LEU A 51 -3.63 0.79 7.73
N ASP A 52 -4.93 1.08 7.82
CA ASP A 52 -5.45 1.91 8.89
C ASP A 52 -5.38 1.15 10.23
N GLU A 53 -4.91 1.80 11.29
CA GLU A 53 -4.91 1.21 12.64
C GLU A 53 -6.27 1.23 13.32
N ASP A 54 -7.25 2.01 12.82
CA ASP A 54 -8.43 2.35 13.63
C ASP A 54 -9.45 1.20 13.70
N PRO A 55 -9.64 0.55 14.87
CA PRO A 55 -10.70 -0.44 15.06
C PRO A 55 -12.11 0.16 14.89
N LYS A 56 -12.26 1.49 14.85
CA LYS A 56 -13.54 2.13 14.48
C LYS A 56 -13.98 1.81 13.07
N VAL A 57 -13.08 1.46 12.14
CA VAL A 57 -13.49 0.99 10.79
C VAL A 57 -14.21 -0.36 10.86
N LEU A 58 -13.77 -1.25 11.76
CA LEU A 58 -14.48 -2.51 12.05
C LEU A 58 -15.83 -2.24 12.72
N THR A 59 -15.94 -1.12 13.44
CA THR A 59 -17.15 -0.77 14.19
C THR A 59 -18.17 -0.07 13.29
N GLU A 60 -17.77 0.82 12.39
CA GLU A 60 -18.66 1.48 11.41
C GLU A 60 -19.23 0.51 10.38
N HIS A 61 -18.47 -0.51 9.96
CA HIS A 61 -19.01 -1.59 9.13
C HIS A 61 -20.02 -2.49 9.85
N ASN A 62 -19.97 -2.54 11.19
CA ASN A 62 -20.90 -3.33 12.01
C ASN A 62 -21.99 -2.49 12.70
N GLN A 63 -21.88 -1.16 12.72
CA GLN A 63 -22.77 -0.26 13.46
C GLN A 63 -23.59 0.66 12.55
N ASN A 64 -24.34 0.05 11.64
CA ASN A 64 -25.65 0.60 11.29
C ASN A 64 -26.69 0.46 12.43
N GLN A 65 -26.27 0.10 13.65
CA GLN A 65 -27.09 0.21 14.86
C GLN A 65 -26.27 0.69 16.08
N GLN A 66 -26.51 1.96 16.41
CA GLN A 66 -26.57 2.56 17.75
C GLN A 66 -25.28 2.90 18.55
N SER A 67 -25.24 4.20 18.88
CA SER A 67 -24.82 4.84 20.15
C SER A 67 -23.34 5.15 20.45
N GLN A 68 -23.05 6.46 20.38
CA GLN A 68 -22.62 7.36 21.48
C GLN A 68 -21.38 7.01 22.35
N PHE A 69 -20.38 7.88 22.20
CA PHE A 69 -19.39 8.41 23.16
C PHE A 69 -18.65 7.44 24.10
N ARG A 70 -17.32 7.41 23.99
CA ARG A 70 -16.40 7.74 25.10
C ARG A 70 -15.14 8.44 24.58
N HIS A 71 -14.84 9.60 25.15
CA HIS A 71 -13.53 10.23 25.09
C HIS A 71 -12.50 9.31 25.75
N SER A 72 -11.47 8.93 25.01
CA SER A 72 -10.18 8.59 25.56
C SER A 72 -9.20 9.61 25.00
N GLU A 73 -8.81 10.57 25.84
CA GLU A 73 -7.64 11.41 25.65
C GLU A 73 -6.43 10.48 25.62
N ILE A 74 -6.00 10.10 24.41
CA ILE A 74 -4.66 9.57 24.18
C ILE A 74 -3.99 10.63 23.34
N GLU A 75 -3.03 11.33 23.94
CA GLU A 75 -2.02 12.11 23.23
C GLU A 75 -1.13 11.14 22.42
N ASP A 76 -1.71 10.45 21.44
CA ASP A 76 -0.96 9.78 20.40
C ASP A 76 -0.66 10.86 19.37
N THR A 77 0.61 11.28 19.29
CA THR A 77 1.10 11.96 18.09
C THR A 77 0.55 11.21 16.88
N PRO A 78 -0.14 11.85 15.91
CA PRO A 78 -0.61 11.14 14.74
C PRO A 78 0.63 10.57 14.08
N PHE A 79 0.78 9.25 14.14
CA PHE A 79 1.72 8.55 13.29
C PHE A 79 1.20 8.79 11.88
N ASP A 80 1.66 9.87 11.25
CA ASP A 80 1.47 10.15 9.83
C ASP A 80 2.31 9.12 9.07
N MET A 81 1.83 7.88 9.06
CA MET A 81 2.30 6.89 8.11
C MET A 81 2.01 7.46 6.72
N ALA A 82 3.06 7.86 6.04
CA ALA A 82 2.98 8.28 4.65
C ALA A 82 2.32 7.16 3.84
N GLY A 83 1.40 7.52 2.95
CA GLY A 83 0.74 6.56 2.08
C GLY A 83 -0.75 6.81 1.91
N TYR A 84 -1.33 6.18 0.89
CA TYR A 84 -2.77 6.19 0.70
C TYR A 84 -3.41 5.13 1.60
N LYS A 85 -4.35 5.56 2.44
CA LYS A 85 -5.04 4.69 3.40
C LYS A 85 -5.92 3.66 2.69
N LEU A 86 -5.87 2.41 3.14
CA LEU A 86 -6.63 1.30 2.56
C LEU A 86 -8.15 1.49 2.74
N SER A 87 -8.59 2.06 3.85
CA SER A 87 -9.99 2.46 4.09
C SER A 87 -10.56 3.35 2.98
N LYS A 88 -9.76 4.30 2.47
CA LYS A 88 -10.19 5.23 1.42
C LYS A 88 -10.39 4.54 0.07
N LEU A 89 -9.85 3.33 -0.11
CA LEU A 89 -9.98 2.55 -1.34
C LEU A 89 -11.28 1.77 -1.40
N ILE A 90 -12.00 1.53 -0.30
CA ILE A 90 -13.24 0.74 -0.31
C ILE A 90 -14.28 1.34 -1.28
N HIS A 91 -14.48 2.66 -1.22
CA HIS A 91 -15.52 3.34 -2.01
C HIS A 91 -14.95 4.17 -3.18
N ASN A 92 -13.67 4.00 -3.53
CA ASN A 92 -13.01 4.80 -4.56
C ASN A 92 -12.49 3.94 -5.71
N GLU A 93 -13.40 3.54 -6.61
CA GLU A 93 -13.09 2.71 -7.78
C GLU A 93 -12.08 3.37 -8.71
N SER A 94 -12.22 4.68 -8.96
CA SER A 94 -11.28 5.43 -9.81
C SER A 94 -9.86 5.34 -9.27
N MET A 95 -9.68 5.50 -7.96
CA MET A 95 -8.38 5.37 -7.32
C MET A 95 -7.89 3.92 -7.36
N ARG A 96 -8.74 2.93 -7.07
CA ARG A 96 -8.36 1.51 -7.17
C ARG A 96 -7.85 1.15 -8.56
N ASN A 97 -8.55 1.60 -9.60
CA ASN A 97 -8.11 1.40 -10.97
C ASN A 97 -6.79 2.12 -11.24
N HIS A 98 -6.61 3.37 -10.81
CA HIS A 98 -5.34 4.07 -10.97
C HIS A 98 -4.17 3.31 -10.32
N ILE A 99 -4.33 2.88 -9.07
CA ILE A 99 -3.24 2.26 -8.31
C ILE A 99 -2.97 0.82 -8.73
N SER A 100 -3.92 0.12 -9.37
CA SER A 100 -3.70 -1.26 -9.83
C SER A 100 -2.61 -1.33 -10.89
N HIS A 101 -2.39 -0.28 -11.68
CA HIS A 101 -1.43 -0.28 -12.77
C HIS A 101 0.03 -0.34 -12.30
N PHE A 102 0.32 0.02 -11.05
CA PHE A 102 1.69 0.05 -10.53
C PHE A 102 2.29 -1.35 -10.45
N LYS A 103 3.59 -1.48 -10.73
CA LYS A 103 4.34 -2.74 -10.57
C LYS A 103 4.94 -2.91 -9.19
N TYR A 104 5.26 -1.81 -8.51
CA TYR A 104 5.95 -1.81 -7.22
C TYR A 104 5.08 -1.18 -6.13
N TYR A 105 4.93 -1.87 -5.01
CA TYR A 105 4.15 -1.43 -3.85
C TYR A 105 4.98 -1.49 -2.58
N GLN A 106 4.72 -0.54 -1.69
CA GLN A 106 5.07 -0.65 -0.28
C GLN A 106 3.79 -0.55 0.54
N ILE A 107 3.58 -1.53 1.42
CA ILE A 107 2.44 -1.59 2.31
C ILE A 107 2.95 -1.39 3.73
N GLU A 108 2.59 -0.26 4.30
CA GLU A 108 2.87 0.08 5.69
C GLU A 108 1.81 -0.58 6.58
N ILE A 109 2.26 -1.43 7.50
CA ILE A 109 1.42 -2.12 8.45
C ILE A 109 1.97 -1.83 9.84
N LEU A 110 1.17 -1.19 10.67
CA LEU A 110 1.48 -1.03 12.08
C LEU A 110 0.71 -2.08 12.88
N ILE A 111 1.43 -2.85 13.70
CA ILE A 111 0.87 -3.94 14.48
C ILE A 111 1.06 -3.62 15.95
N SER A 112 -0.06 -3.24 16.56
CA SER A 112 -0.19 -3.09 18.03
C SER A 112 -0.81 -4.34 18.66
N GLN A 113 -1.71 -5.02 17.93
CA GLN A 113 -2.33 -6.29 18.31
C GLN A 113 -2.49 -7.17 17.05
N PHE A 114 -1.87 -8.34 17.04
CA PHE A 114 -1.77 -9.16 15.83
C PHE A 114 -3.14 -9.64 15.31
N ASP A 115 -4.02 -10.12 16.19
CA ASP A 115 -5.33 -10.64 15.80
C ASP A 115 -6.25 -9.55 15.23
N SER A 116 -6.18 -8.34 15.79
CA SER A 116 -6.91 -7.17 15.30
C SER A 116 -6.45 -6.78 13.89
N THR A 117 -5.14 -6.83 13.62
CA THR A 117 -4.58 -6.60 12.27
C THR A 117 -5.07 -7.64 11.28
N LEU A 118 -5.13 -8.92 11.66
CA LEU A 118 -5.65 -9.97 10.78
C LEU A 118 -7.14 -9.76 10.45
N ALA A 119 -7.95 -9.36 11.44
CA ALA A 119 -9.36 -9.04 11.21
C ALA A 119 -9.55 -7.88 10.22
N LEU A 120 -8.70 -6.84 10.31
CA LEU A 120 -8.70 -5.74 9.35
C LEU A 120 -8.30 -6.19 7.94
N LEU A 121 -7.29 -7.04 7.80
CA LEU A 121 -6.88 -7.58 6.50
C LEU A 121 -7.98 -8.43 5.85
N GLU A 122 -8.71 -9.23 6.63
CA GLU A 122 -9.89 -9.96 6.13
C GLU A 122 -11.01 -9.00 5.67
N LEU A 123 -11.25 -7.90 6.40
CA LEU A 123 -12.21 -6.88 5.98
C LEU A 123 -11.81 -6.26 4.62
N TYR A 124 -10.52 -5.95 4.44
CA TYR A 124 -10.01 -5.35 3.21
C TYR A 124 -9.72 -6.33 2.08
N LYS A 125 -9.93 -7.63 2.30
CA LYS A 125 -9.66 -8.69 1.33
C LYS A 125 -10.24 -8.43 -0.07
N PRO A 126 -11.48 -7.92 -0.25
CA PRO A 126 -12.00 -7.61 -1.57
C PRO A 126 -11.16 -6.56 -2.32
N VAL A 127 -10.74 -5.50 -1.61
CA VAL A 127 -9.89 -4.44 -2.17
C VAL A 127 -8.50 -4.97 -2.48
N ILE A 128 -7.91 -5.74 -1.57
CA ILE A 128 -6.60 -6.37 -1.76
C ILE A 128 -6.62 -7.29 -2.99
N HIS A 129 -7.67 -8.11 -3.13
CA HIS A 129 -7.85 -8.96 -4.30
C HIS A 129 -7.97 -8.15 -5.59
N GLU A 130 -8.80 -7.10 -5.60
CA GLU A 130 -8.96 -6.25 -6.78
C GLU A 130 -7.64 -5.59 -7.22
N LEU A 131 -6.72 -5.31 -6.28
CA LEU A 131 -5.45 -4.66 -6.57
C LEU A 131 -4.35 -5.64 -6.99
N PHE A 132 -4.29 -6.81 -6.36
CA PHE A 132 -3.13 -7.70 -6.47
C PHE A 132 -3.43 -9.04 -7.16
N TYR A 133 -4.70 -9.32 -7.48
CA TYR A 133 -5.16 -10.59 -8.04
C TYR A 133 -5.78 -10.48 -9.44
N ARG A 134 -5.62 -9.35 -10.13
CA ARG A 134 -6.12 -9.20 -11.52
C ARG A 134 -5.41 -10.20 -12.44
N GLU A 135 -6.20 -11.07 -13.08
CA GLU A 135 -5.71 -12.08 -14.02
C GLU A 135 -5.24 -11.43 -15.34
N GLU A 136 -5.89 -10.33 -15.74
CA GLU A 136 -5.70 -9.65 -17.03
C GLU A 136 -4.43 -8.77 -17.09
N GLU A 137 -3.81 -8.44 -15.96
CA GLU A 137 -2.57 -7.66 -15.97
C GLU A 137 -1.35 -8.57 -16.17
N GLU A 138 -0.65 -8.36 -17.30
CA GLU A 138 0.64 -8.98 -17.59
C GLU A 138 1.71 -8.47 -16.62
N GLY A 139 2.10 -9.34 -15.69
CA GLY A 139 3.27 -9.12 -14.84
C GLY A 139 3.06 -9.52 -13.38
N THR A 140 4.19 -9.78 -12.72
CA THR A 140 4.28 -10.00 -11.28
C THR A 140 4.31 -8.66 -10.56
N LYS A 141 3.49 -8.46 -9.52
CA LYS A 141 3.63 -7.29 -8.64
C LYS A 141 4.76 -7.54 -7.64
N ASN A 142 5.52 -6.50 -7.35
CA ASN A 142 6.55 -6.50 -6.31
C ASN A 142 6.03 -5.74 -5.11
N ILE A 143 5.83 -6.44 -3.99
CA ILE A 143 5.17 -5.91 -2.80
C ILE A 143 6.13 -5.99 -1.63
N ARG A 144 6.48 -4.83 -1.07
CA ARG A 144 7.27 -4.72 0.16
C ARG A 144 6.34 -4.45 1.33
N LEU A 145 6.17 -5.44 2.21
CA LEU A 145 5.43 -5.31 3.45
C LEU A 145 6.37 -4.73 4.51
N HIS A 146 6.14 -3.48 4.87
CA HIS A 146 6.87 -2.84 5.95
C HIS A 146 6.04 -2.94 7.23
N ILE A 147 6.42 -3.87 8.10
CA ILE A 147 5.68 -4.23 9.30
C ILE A 147 6.39 -3.63 10.51
N ARG A 148 5.76 -2.61 11.10
CA ARG A 148 6.20 -2.03 12.37
C ARG A 148 5.46 -2.70 13.51
N LEU A 149 6.19 -3.23 14.48
CA LEU A 149 5.64 -3.87 15.66
C LEU A 149 5.81 -2.95 16.86
N HIS A 150 4.69 -2.49 17.41
CA HIS A 150 4.66 -1.76 18.67
C HIS A 150 4.56 -2.73 19.82
N TYR A 151 5.56 -2.73 20.70
CA TYR A 151 5.54 -3.57 21.89
C TYR A 151 5.79 -2.76 23.16
N THR A 152 5.16 -3.23 24.23
CA THR A 152 5.43 -2.89 25.62
C THR A 152 5.81 -4.17 26.36
N MET A 153 6.26 -4.06 27.62
CA MET A 153 6.53 -5.27 28.44
C MET A 153 5.27 -6.14 28.60
N ASN A 154 4.08 -5.54 28.57
CA ASN A 154 2.81 -6.25 28.72
C ASN A 154 2.31 -6.89 27.40
N THR A 155 2.79 -6.41 26.24
CA THR A 155 2.37 -6.90 24.91
C THR A 155 3.50 -7.66 24.19
N PHE A 156 4.57 -8.02 24.90
CA PHE A 156 5.69 -8.78 24.32
C PHE A 156 5.26 -10.13 23.74
N TYR A 157 4.20 -10.74 24.29
CA TYR A 157 3.62 -11.96 23.73
C TYR A 157 3.05 -11.75 22.31
N ASP A 158 2.49 -10.58 22.02
CA ASP A 158 1.97 -10.23 20.70
C ASP A 158 3.11 -10.08 19.68
N MET A 159 4.28 -9.61 20.11
CA MET A 159 5.49 -9.59 19.28
C MET A 159 5.89 -11.01 18.86
N LYS A 160 5.91 -11.96 19.80
CA LYS A 160 6.17 -13.37 19.50
C LYS A 160 5.12 -13.91 18.52
N ASN A 161 3.84 -13.65 18.77
CA ASN A 161 2.75 -14.10 17.89
C ASN A 161 2.93 -13.55 16.48
N CYS A 162 3.24 -12.26 16.33
CA CYS A 162 3.49 -11.68 15.02
C CYS A 162 4.69 -12.32 14.33
N LEU A 163 5.83 -12.46 15.01
CA LEU A 163 7.04 -13.05 14.40
C LEU A 163 6.80 -14.48 13.92
N VAL A 164 6.03 -15.27 14.66
CA VAL A 164 5.71 -16.66 14.32
C VAL A 164 4.67 -16.76 13.20
N ASN A 165 3.79 -15.76 13.06
CA ASN A 165 2.63 -15.82 12.16
C ASN A 165 2.67 -14.73 11.06
N VAL A 166 3.82 -14.09 10.82
CA VAL A 166 3.92 -12.99 9.84
C VAL A 166 3.64 -13.46 8.41
N ASP A 167 3.84 -14.75 8.16
CA ASP A 167 3.46 -15.45 6.93
C ASP A 167 1.97 -15.25 6.62
N LYS A 168 1.09 -15.28 7.63
CA LYS A 168 -0.36 -15.06 7.46
C LYS A 168 -0.67 -13.70 6.86
N ILE A 169 0.05 -12.66 7.26
CA ILE A 169 -0.10 -11.32 6.68
C ILE A 169 0.38 -11.32 5.24
N SER A 170 1.52 -11.95 4.96
CA SER A 170 2.07 -12.01 3.61
C SER A 170 1.18 -12.72 2.60
N HIS A 171 0.41 -13.72 3.06
CA HIS A 171 -0.50 -14.49 2.22
C HIS A 171 -1.64 -13.66 1.62
N PHE A 172 -2.05 -12.55 2.23
CA PHE A 172 -3.04 -11.64 1.65
C PHE A 172 -2.57 -10.98 0.36
N PHE A 173 -1.25 -10.84 0.18
CA PHE A 173 -0.65 -10.11 -0.93
C PHE A 173 0.03 -11.06 -1.93
N ASN A 174 0.30 -12.29 -1.50
CA ASN A 174 0.91 -13.33 -2.30
C ASN A 174 -0.16 -14.07 -3.12
N ASN A 175 -0.54 -13.50 -4.28
CA ASN A 175 -1.50 -14.07 -5.23
C ASN A 175 -1.03 -15.43 -5.78
N ASN A 176 -1.21 -16.51 -5.01
CA ASN A 176 -0.82 -17.88 -5.35
C ASN A 176 0.63 -17.97 -5.91
N ASN A 177 1.59 -17.26 -5.29
CA ASN A 177 2.99 -17.16 -5.72
C ASN A 177 3.24 -16.41 -7.05
N LYS A 178 2.25 -15.69 -7.59
CA LYS A 178 2.43 -14.76 -8.73
C LYS A 178 3.12 -13.46 -8.30
N ASN A 179 2.85 -12.96 -7.10
CA ASN A 179 3.45 -11.72 -6.60
C ASN A 179 4.74 -12.01 -5.83
N SER A 180 5.74 -11.15 -5.99
CA SER A 180 6.94 -11.15 -5.17
C SER A 180 6.66 -10.35 -3.90
N VAL A 181 6.64 -11.03 -2.75
CA VAL A 181 6.36 -10.39 -1.45
C VAL A 181 7.61 -10.44 -0.58
N GLN A 182 8.14 -9.26 -0.25
CA GLN A 182 9.24 -9.09 0.72
C GLN A 182 8.67 -8.53 2.02
N ILE A 183 9.14 -9.04 3.16
CA ILE A 183 8.74 -8.57 4.49
C ILE A 183 9.94 -7.91 5.15
N ASP A 184 9.78 -6.65 5.54
CA ASP A 184 10.71 -5.94 6.39
C ASP A 184 10.03 -5.66 7.73
N LEU A 185 10.68 -6.06 8.81
CA LEU A 185 10.13 -6.00 10.14
C LEU A 185 10.93 -5.04 11.01
N GLU A 186 10.24 -4.04 11.56
CA GLU A 186 10.80 -3.00 12.41
C GLU A 186 10.19 -3.13 13.83
N LEU A 187 11.04 -3.32 14.83
CA LEU A 187 10.62 -3.45 16.23
C LEU A 187 10.71 -2.08 16.91
N ASN A 188 9.56 -1.50 17.24
CA ASN A 188 9.50 -0.21 17.90
C ASN A 188 8.96 -0.37 19.32
N ARG A 189 9.82 -0.05 20.29
CA ARG A 189 9.41 0.02 21.70
C ARG A 189 8.59 1.29 21.88
N ARG A 190 7.36 1.13 22.35
CA ARG A 190 6.56 2.25 22.88
C ARG A 190 7.03 2.63 24.28
#